data_AF-A0A1H0PZZ4-F1
#
_entry.id   AF-A0A1H0PZZ4-F1
#
_cell.length_a   1.000
_cell.length_b   1.000
_cell.length_c   1.000
_cell.angle_alpha   90.00
_cell.angle_beta   90.00
_cell.angle_gamma   90.00
#
_symmetry.space_group_name_H-M   'P 1'
#
loop_
_entity.id
_entity.type
_entity.pdbx_description
1 polymer ?
#
loop_
_entity_poly.entity_id
_entity_poly.type
_entity_poly.pdbx_seq_one_letter_code
_entity_poly.pdbx_strand_id
1 'polypeptide(L)' 'MVPPRRHPRTGRPSMSDRLTVADVCALYGVKPGTVRSWLSRGHITRTRAGGIDGPSLARWLSREAFTPRHLRTP' A
#
# COMPACT_ATOMS: atom_id res chain seq x y z
N MET A 1 -9.58 8.94 -24.82
CA MET A 1 -9.62 7.55 -24.32
C MET A 1 -9.04 7.52 -22.92
N VAL A 2 -9.87 7.60 -21.89
CA VAL A 2 -9.47 7.55 -20.47
C VAL A 2 -9.80 6.13 -19.97
N PRO A 3 -8.86 5.35 -19.42
CA PRO A 3 -9.18 4.02 -18.91
C PRO A 3 -10.05 4.13 -17.65
N PRO A 4 -10.94 3.16 -17.40
CA PRO A 4 -12.00 3.32 -16.41
C PRO A 4 -11.45 3.36 -14.99
N ARG A 5 -11.85 4.38 -14.23
CA ARG A 5 -11.80 4.37 -12.76
C ARG A 5 -12.75 3.29 -12.26
N ARG A 6 -12.26 2.07 -12.02
CA ARG A 6 -12.96 1.08 -11.20
C ARG A 6 -12.30 1.02 -9.84
N HIS A 7 -12.89 1.73 -8.88
CA HIS A 7 -12.85 1.31 -7.47
C HIS A 7 -13.97 0.28 -7.29
N PRO A 8 -13.68 -1.02 -7.10
CA PRO A 8 -14.69 -1.94 -6.62
C PRO A 8 -14.89 -1.69 -5.12
N ARG A 9 -16.16 -1.39 -4.80
CA ARG A 9 -16.88 -1.60 -3.53
C ARG A 9 -16.00 -1.76 -2.29
N THR A 10 -16.17 -0.83 -1.37
CA THR A 10 -15.94 -0.94 0.07
C THR A 10 -16.59 -2.21 0.64
N GLY A 11 -15.97 -3.37 0.39
CA GLY A 11 -15.95 -4.47 1.35
C GLY A 11 -14.78 -4.20 2.27
N ARG A 12 -14.93 -4.44 3.58
CA ARG A 12 -13.79 -4.44 4.51
C ARG A 12 -12.60 -5.14 3.87
N PRO A 13 -11.37 -4.58 3.91
CA PRO A 13 -10.21 -5.29 3.43
C PRO A 13 -10.10 -6.60 4.25
N SER A 14 -10.44 -7.71 3.63
CA SER A 14 -10.04 -9.03 4.10
C SER A 14 -8.53 -9.08 4.00
N MET A 15 -7.84 -9.56 5.03
CA MET A 15 -6.36 -9.70 5.03
C MET A 15 -5.83 -10.51 3.83
N SER A 16 -6.70 -11.24 3.13
CA SER A 16 -6.38 -12.05 1.94
C SER A 16 -6.50 -11.31 0.60
N ASP A 17 -6.99 -10.08 0.56
CA ASP A 17 -7.29 -9.37 -0.69
C ASP A 17 -6.30 -8.24 -0.99
N ARG A 18 -5.61 -8.41 -2.11
CA ARG A 18 -4.95 -7.39 -2.92
C ARG A 18 -5.27 -5.94 -2.51
N LEU A 19 -4.35 -5.29 -1.78
CA LEU A 19 -4.51 -3.92 -1.33
C LEU A 19 -4.25 -2.92 -2.47
N THR A 20 -4.99 -1.82 -2.55
CA THR A 20 -4.59 -0.72 -3.44
C THR A 20 -3.63 0.23 -2.74
N VAL A 21 -2.99 1.12 -3.50
CA VAL A 21 -2.19 2.22 -2.92
C VAL A 21 -3.05 3.06 -1.98
N ALA A 22 -4.31 3.31 -2.33
CA ALA A 22 -5.24 4.07 -1.50
C ALA A 22 -5.53 3.34 -0.18
N ASP A 23 -5.73 2.02 -0.21
CA ASP A 23 -5.97 1.23 1.01
C ASP A 23 -4.75 1.28 1.93
N VAL A 24 -3.54 1.14 1.38
CA VAL A 24 -2.29 1.25 2.16
C VAL A 24 -2.12 2.66 2.74
N CYS A 25 -2.50 3.71 2.01
CA CYS A 25 -2.48 5.08 2.54
C CYS A 25 -3.47 5.24 3.69
N ALA A 26 -4.68 4.69 3.57
CA ALA A 26 -5.71 4.77 4.60
C ALA A 26 -5.36 3.95 5.85
N LEU A 27 -4.80 2.75 5.68
CA LEU A 27 -4.44 1.84 6.77
C LEU A 27 -3.24 2.34 7.58
N TYR A 28 -2.25 2.94 6.91
CA TYR A 28 -0.97 3.31 7.53
C TYR A 28 -0.72 4.82 7.62
N GLY A 29 -1.67 5.65 7.17
CA GLY A 29 -1.56 7.12 7.23
C GLY A 29 -0.43 7.70 6.37
N VAL A 30 0.02 6.97 5.35
CA VAL A 30 1.14 7.39 4.49
C VAL A 30 0.67 8.08 3.22
N LYS A 31 1.54 8.92 2.65
CA LYS A 31 1.28 9.56 1.35
C LYS A 31 1.40 8.52 0.21
N PRO A 32 0.63 8.65 -0.88
CA PRO A 32 0.74 7.76 -2.05
C PRO A 32 2.14 7.70 -2.65
N GLY A 33 2.90 8.82 -2.59
CA GLY A 33 4.29 8.86 -3.03
C GLY A 33 5.20 7.93 -2.23
N THR A 34 4.95 7.79 -0.93
CA THR A 34 5.70 6.88 -0.05
C THR A 34 5.46 5.43 -0.44
N VAL A 35 4.20 5.04 -0.67
CA VAL A 35 3.84 3.69 -1.13
C VAL A 35 4.44 3.38 -2.50
N ARG A 36 4.42 4.34 -3.43
CA ARG A 36 5.08 4.20 -4.75
C ARG A 36 6.60 4.06 -4.61
N SER A 37 7.21 4.77 -3.67
CA SER A 37 8.63 4.66 -3.38
C SER A 37 8.97 3.24 -2.92
N TRP A 38 8.17 2.65 -2.03
CA TRP A 38 8.36 1.25 -1.59
C TRP A 38 8.26 0.25 -2.74
N LEU A 39 7.30 0.44 -3.64
CA LEU A 39 7.16 -0.37 -4.85
C LEU A 39 8.38 -0.21 -5.78
N SER A 40 8.80 1.02 -6.04
CA SER A 40 9.93 1.30 -6.95
C SER A 40 11.27 0.75 -6.42
N ARG A 41 11.43 0.71 -5.09
CA ARG A 41 12.62 0.20 -4.42
C ARG A 41 12.60 -1.31 -4.20
N GLY A 42 11.51 -1.99 -4.58
CA GLY A 42 11.36 -3.44 -4.41
C GLY A 42 11.14 -3.89 -2.97
N HIS A 43 10.74 -2.99 -2.08
CA HIS A 43 10.44 -3.31 -0.68
C HIS A 43 9.11 -4.07 -0.54
N ILE A 44 8.14 -3.73 -1.39
CA ILE A 44 6.82 -4.39 -1.46
C ILE A 44 6.53 -4.78 -2.89
N THR A 45 5.76 -5.84 -3.07
CA THR A 45 5.51 -6.44 -4.38
C THR A 45 4.12 -6.10 -4.89
N ARG A 46 4.02 -5.90 -6.21
CA ARG A 46 2.73 -5.80 -6.90
C ARG A 46 2.22 -7.19 -7.25
N THR A 47 0.94 -7.46 -6.97
CA THR A 47 0.24 -8.64 -7.46
C THR A 47 0.08 -8.56 -8.97
N ARG A 48 0.04 -9.71 -9.65
CA ARG A 48 -0.18 -9.80 -11.11
C ARG A 48 -1.44 -9.08 -11.58
N ALA A 49 -2.45 -9.03 -10.71
CA ALA A 49 -3.71 -8.39 -11.04
C ALA A 49 -3.60 -6.85 -11.00
N GLY A 50 -2.56 -6.28 -10.34
CA GLY A 50 -2.21 -4.85 -10.34
C GLY A 50 -2.31 -4.11 -8.99
N GLY A 51 -2.49 -4.84 -7.87
CA GLY A 51 -2.54 -4.28 -6.51
C GLY A 51 -1.28 -4.62 -5.72
N ILE A 52 -1.24 -4.30 -4.45
CA ILE A 52 -0.14 -4.55 -3.52
C ILE A 52 -0.38 -5.90 -2.85
N ASP A 53 0.67 -6.72 -2.81
CA ASP A 53 0.66 -8.02 -2.15
C ASP A 53 0.72 -7.83 -0.63
N GLY A 54 -0.39 -8.11 0.06
CA GLY A 54 -0.54 -7.96 1.51
C GLY A 54 0.55 -8.68 2.31
N PRO A 55 0.88 -9.94 2.00
CA PRO A 55 1.98 -10.66 2.67
C PRO A 55 3.36 -10.04 2.49
N SER A 56 3.69 -9.50 1.31
CA SER A 56 4.96 -8.78 1.10
C SER A 56 5.00 -7.48 1.89
N LEU A 57 3.89 -6.73 1.93
CA LEU A 57 3.75 -5.50 2.70
C LEU A 57 3.89 -5.78 4.20
N ALA A 58 3.21 -6.81 4.71
CA ALA A 58 3.30 -7.21 6.11
C ALA A 58 4.73 -7.62 6.48
N ARG A 59 5.38 -8.47 5.68
CA ARG A 59 6.78 -8.89 5.89
C ARG A 59 7.72 -7.69 5.91
N TRP A 60 7.55 -6.75 4.98
CA TRP A 60 8.38 -5.56 4.94
C TRP A 60 8.19 -4.69 6.18
N LEU A 61 6.94 -4.41 6.58
CA LEU A 61 6.63 -3.61 7.77
C LEU A 61 7.15 -4.25 9.07
N SER A 62 7.05 -5.57 9.20
CA SER A 62 7.58 -6.30 10.36
C SER A 62 9.10 -6.28 10.42
N ARG A 63 9.79 -6.29 9.27
CA ARG A 63 11.26 -6.27 9.18
C ARG A 63 11.83 -4.86 9.40
N GLU A 64 11.15 -3.84 8.91
CA GLU A 64 11.64 -2.45 8.94
C GLU A 64 11.24 -1.71 10.23
N ALA A 65 10.45 -2.33 11.13
CA ALA A 65 9.88 -1.72 12.34
C ALA A 65 9.48 -0.27 12.06
N PHE A 66 8.45 -0.13 11.21
CA PHE A 66 7.96 1.14 10.67
C PHE A 66 7.89 2.23 11.76
N THR A 67 8.96 3.02 11.90
CA THR A 67 8.95 4.25 12.66
C THR A 67 8.45 5.30 11.69
N PRO A 68 7.22 5.81 11.86
CA PRO A 68 6.74 6.92 11.06
C PRO A 68 7.60 8.16 11.40
N ARG A 69 8.77 8.29 10.77
CA ARG A 69 9.71 9.43 10.86
C ARG A 69 9.11 10.73 10.29
N HIS A 70 7.82 10.75 9.99
CA HIS A 70 7.10 11.88 9.38
C HIS A 70 5.95 12.43 10.23
N LEU A 71 5.77 12.00 11.50
CA LEU A 71 4.99 12.77 12.48
C LEU A 71 5.79 13.92 13.15
N ARG A 72 6.93 14.31 12.55
CA ARG A 72 7.65 15.52 12.95
C ARG A 72 7.67 16.50 11.78
N THR A 73 6.69 17.39 11.79
CA THR A 73 6.81 18.74 11.24
C THR A 73 6.18 19.68 12.28
N PRO A 74 6.75 20.88 12.44
CA PRO A 74 7.03 21.58 13.70
C PRO A 74 5.84 21.93 14.58
#